data_AF-A0A812QWR0-F1
#
_entry.id   AF-A0A812QWR0-F1
#
_cell.length_a   1.000
_cell.length_b   1.000
_cell.length_c   1.000
_cell.angle_alpha   90.00
_cell.angle_beta   90.00
_cell.angle_gamma   90.00
#
_symmetry.space_group_name_H-M   'P 1'
#
loop_
_entity.id
_entity.type
_entity.pdbx_description
1 polymer ?
#
loop_
_entity_poly.entity_id
_entity_poly.type
_entity_poly.pdbx_seq_one_letter_code
_entity_poly.pdbx_strand_id
1 'polypeptide(L)'
;MADVLKQICDGGKPHYCRYAELTQHSAVSAALKGNPLPRVVIITVRMRDHQWILLSSGKPVSVQGLKLLDDTLDKFTNKEEGHAMAIVAESKTCWVVKNSWGSDISHGGYVYIQKSQELDKLLKVKYFDVHWFIKDLPAGEREAFKKAGQQERERYETSVRDHHEKQLSHLDLDI
;
A
#
# COMPACT_ATOMS: atom_id res chain seq x y z
N MET A 1 -7.86 -6.29 -16.11
CA MET A 1 -6.88 -5.94 -15.05
C MET A 1 -6.54 -7.09 -14.08
N ALA A 2 -7.26 -8.21 -14.08
CA ALA A 2 -6.80 -9.45 -13.43
C ALA A 2 -5.65 -10.14 -14.18
N ASP A 3 -5.43 -9.78 -15.45
CA ASP A 3 -4.50 -10.50 -16.34
C ASP A 3 -3.03 -10.03 -16.31
N VAL A 4 -2.72 -8.90 -15.67
CA VAL A 4 -1.33 -8.42 -15.56
C VAL A 4 -0.55 -9.24 -14.51
N LEU A 5 -1.22 -9.72 -13.46
CA LEU A 5 -0.64 -10.71 -12.55
C LEU A 5 -0.51 -12.10 -13.20
N LYS A 6 -1.33 -12.37 -14.23
CA LYS A 6 -1.31 -13.65 -14.96
C LYS A 6 -0.17 -13.72 -15.96
N GLN A 7 0.13 -12.63 -16.67
CA GLN A 7 1.21 -12.60 -17.67
C GLN A 7 2.63 -12.65 -17.09
N ILE A 8 2.85 -12.22 -15.85
CA ILE A 8 4.13 -12.48 -15.14
C ILE A 8 4.24 -13.97 -14.74
N CYS A 9 3.12 -14.71 -14.74
CA CYS A 9 3.02 -16.09 -14.28
C CYS A 9 2.87 -17.15 -15.40
N ASP A 10 2.81 -16.77 -16.68
CA ASP A 10 2.54 -17.71 -17.80
C ASP A 10 3.76 -18.58 -18.20
N GLY A 11 4.69 -18.80 -17.27
CA GLY A 11 5.85 -19.69 -17.44
C GLY A 11 6.71 -19.86 -16.18
N GLY A 12 6.56 -18.98 -15.19
CA GLY A 12 7.20 -19.10 -13.88
C GLY A 12 6.31 -19.84 -12.88
N LYS A 13 6.86 -20.83 -12.17
CA LYS A 13 6.20 -21.43 -11.00
C LYS A 13 5.70 -20.31 -10.07
N PRO A 14 4.51 -20.44 -9.45
CA PRO A 14 3.94 -19.40 -8.57
C PRO A 14 5.01 -18.96 -7.57
N HIS A 15 5.48 -17.73 -7.76
CA HIS A 15 6.66 -17.23 -7.04
C HIS A 15 6.35 -17.21 -5.54
N TYR A 16 7.38 -17.53 -4.76
CA TYR A 16 7.52 -17.83 -3.32
C TYR A 16 6.87 -16.86 -2.30
N CYS A 17 5.97 -16.01 -2.74
CA CYS A 17 5.17 -15.13 -1.93
C CYS A 17 4.03 -15.90 -1.25
N ARG A 18 3.94 -15.69 0.05
CA ARG A 18 2.78 -16.00 0.88
C ARG A 18 2.06 -14.70 1.17
N TYR A 19 0.79 -14.82 1.51
CA TYR A 19 0.01 -13.68 1.99
C TYR A 19 -0.82 -14.05 3.20
N ALA A 20 -1.05 -13.08 4.07
CA ALA A 20 -2.03 -13.15 5.14
C ALA A 20 -2.96 -11.94 5.04
N GLU A 21 -4.28 -12.17 5.07
CA GLU A 21 -5.25 -11.09 5.18
C GLU A 21 -5.21 -10.52 6.60
N LEU A 22 -5.05 -9.20 6.72
CA LEU A 22 -5.01 -8.49 7.99
C LEU A 22 -6.37 -7.85 8.24
N THR A 23 -7.03 -8.20 9.34
CA THR A 23 -8.38 -7.73 9.66
C THR A 23 -8.44 -6.56 10.64
N GLN A 24 -7.28 -6.17 11.20
CA GLN A 24 -7.18 -5.10 12.18
C GLN A 24 -6.08 -4.11 11.80
N HIS A 25 -6.32 -2.80 12.02
CA HIS A 25 -5.31 -1.75 11.80
C HIS A 25 -4.04 -1.97 12.63
N SER A 26 -4.17 -2.50 13.84
CA SER A 26 -3.02 -2.86 14.69
C SER A 26 -2.10 -3.90 14.03
N ALA A 27 -2.67 -4.88 13.31
CA ALA A 27 -1.90 -5.87 12.57
C ALA A 27 -1.20 -5.27 11.35
N VAL A 28 -1.85 -4.31 10.66
CA VAL A 28 -1.23 -3.52 9.58
C VAL A 28 -0.03 -2.74 10.11
N SER A 29 -0.21 -1.98 11.20
CA SER A 29 0.87 -1.24 11.86
C SER A 29 2.02 -2.16 12.31
N ALA A 30 1.71 -3.34 12.83
CA ALA A 30 2.71 -4.33 13.22
C ALA A 30 3.52 -4.85 12.03
N ALA A 31 2.86 -5.12 10.89
CA ALA A 31 3.53 -5.53 9.66
C ALA A 31 4.44 -4.42 9.12
N LEU A 32 3.96 -3.17 9.08
CA LEU A 32 4.73 -2.02 8.59
C LEU A 32 5.99 -1.75 9.43
N LYS A 33 5.91 -1.88 10.75
CA LYS A 33 7.06 -1.70 11.65
C LYS A 33 8.14 -2.76 11.47
N GLY A 34 7.78 -3.91 10.91
CA GLY A 34 8.74 -4.93 10.52
C GLY A 34 9.35 -5.70 11.68
N ASN A 35 9.71 -6.95 11.40
CA ASN A 35 10.64 -7.75 12.17
C ASN A 35 11.33 -8.72 11.19
N PRO A 36 12.61 -8.51 10.79
CA PRO A 36 13.53 -7.42 11.09
C PRO A 36 13.53 -6.26 10.06
N LEU A 37 12.79 -6.36 8.96
CA LEU A 37 12.72 -5.37 7.88
C LEU A 37 11.33 -4.73 7.81
N PRO A 38 11.20 -3.39 7.59
CA PRO A 38 9.93 -2.76 7.28
C PRO A 38 9.26 -3.47 6.11
N ARG A 39 8.01 -3.88 6.28
CA ARG A 39 7.23 -4.55 5.23
C ARG A 39 6.29 -3.56 4.57
N VAL A 40 5.92 -3.87 3.34
CA VAL A 40 4.82 -3.22 2.64
C VAL A 40 3.57 -4.05 2.89
N VAL A 41 2.44 -3.39 3.19
CA VAL A 41 1.13 -4.05 3.24
C VAL A 41 0.35 -3.66 2.00
N ILE A 42 -0.18 -4.63 1.28
CA ILE A 42 -1.04 -4.35 0.13
C ILE A 42 -2.42 -3.95 0.64
N ILE A 43 -2.92 -2.80 0.20
CA ILE A 43 -4.29 -2.36 0.43
C ILE A 43 -5.08 -2.48 -0.86
N THR A 44 -6.30 -3.00 -0.75
CA THR A 44 -7.27 -2.97 -1.85
C THR A 44 -8.44 -2.10 -1.45
N VAL A 45 -8.93 -1.31 -2.40
CA VAL A 45 -10.10 -0.44 -2.23
C VAL A 45 -11.06 -0.68 -3.39
N ARG A 46 -12.35 -0.47 -3.16
CA ARG A 46 -13.35 -0.34 -4.23
C ARG A 46 -14.01 1.03 -4.14
N MET A 47 -14.05 1.73 -5.26
CA MET A 47 -14.55 3.10 -5.36
C MET A 47 -15.49 3.22 -6.56
N ARG A 48 -16.49 4.11 -6.44
CA ARG A 48 -17.30 4.57 -7.56
C ARG A 48 -16.48 5.49 -8.46
N ASP A 49 -16.86 5.59 -9.73
CA ASP A 49 -16.13 6.36 -10.75
C ASP A 49 -15.76 7.79 -10.29
N HIS A 50 -16.69 8.52 -9.67
CA HIS A 50 -16.44 9.88 -9.19
C HIS A 50 -15.56 9.96 -7.93
N GLN A 51 -15.52 8.90 -7.12
CA GLN A 51 -14.77 8.87 -5.86
C GLN A 51 -13.25 8.76 -6.11
N TRP A 52 -12.82 8.26 -7.28
CA TRP A 52 -11.41 8.19 -7.66
C TRP A 52 -10.73 9.57 -7.70
N ILE A 53 -11.50 10.66 -7.84
CA ILE A 53 -10.97 12.01 -7.77
C ILE A 53 -10.27 12.30 -6.43
N LEU A 54 -10.69 11.65 -5.33
CA LEU A 54 -10.05 11.81 -4.02
C LEU A 54 -8.59 11.36 -4.05
N LEU A 55 -8.27 10.26 -4.74
CA LEU A 55 -6.90 9.75 -4.84
C LEU A 55 -5.98 10.71 -5.58
N SER A 56 -6.53 11.54 -6.46
CA SER A 56 -5.76 12.52 -7.24
C SER A 56 -5.79 13.93 -6.65
N SER A 57 -6.62 14.17 -5.62
CA SER A 57 -6.88 15.50 -5.08
C SER A 57 -5.77 16.10 -4.22
N GLY A 58 -4.80 15.30 -3.80
CA GLY A 58 -3.81 15.69 -2.79
C GLY A 58 -4.38 15.83 -1.37
N LYS A 59 -5.68 15.59 -1.15
CA LYS A 59 -6.27 15.53 0.19
C LYS A 59 -6.34 14.09 0.68
N PRO A 60 -6.27 13.85 2.01
CA PRO A 60 -6.52 12.51 2.53
C PRO A 60 -7.92 12.00 2.13
N VAL A 61 -7.97 10.77 1.64
CA VAL A 61 -9.22 10.03 1.47
C VAL A 61 -9.80 9.81 2.86
N SER A 62 -11.00 10.36 3.08
CA SER A 62 -11.66 10.37 4.39
C SER A 62 -13.14 10.07 4.24
N VAL A 63 -13.77 9.66 5.35
CA VAL A 63 -15.23 9.46 5.39
C VAL A 63 -15.96 10.73 4.96
N GLN A 64 -15.53 11.88 5.45
CA GLN A 64 -16.15 13.17 5.13
C GLN A 64 -15.97 13.53 3.66
N GLY A 65 -14.77 13.29 3.10
CA GLY A 65 -14.49 13.54 1.69
C GLY A 65 -15.35 12.68 0.76
N LEU A 66 -15.56 11.40 1.09
CA LEU A 66 -16.46 10.52 0.35
C LEU A 66 -17.91 10.99 0.41
N LYS A 67 -18.43 11.27 1.61
CA LYS A 67 -19.82 11.74 1.79
C LYS A 67 -20.08 13.03 1.00
N LEU A 68 -19.16 14.00 1.08
CA LEU A 68 -19.28 15.25 0.34
C LEU A 68 -19.33 15.03 -1.18
N LEU A 69 -18.46 14.16 -1.71
CA LEU A 69 -18.47 13.84 -3.14
C LEU A 69 -19.72 13.10 -3.56
N ASP A 70 -20.15 12.14 -2.75
CA ASP A 70 -21.37 11.38 -3.00
C ASP A 70 -22.58 12.32 -3.05
N ASP A 71 -22.76 13.20 -2.06
CA ASP A 71 -23.84 14.19 -2.05
C ASP A 71 -23.80 15.14 -3.26
N THR A 72 -22.59 15.45 -3.75
CA THR A 72 -22.39 16.40 -4.87
C THR A 72 -22.54 15.74 -6.25
N LEU A 73 -22.12 14.48 -6.39
CA LEU A 73 -21.90 13.80 -7.66
C LEU A 73 -22.67 12.47 -7.78
N ASP A 74 -23.65 12.17 -6.91
CA ASP A 74 -24.43 10.91 -6.93
C ASP A 74 -25.16 10.63 -8.26
N LYS A 75 -25.22 11.63 -9.16
CA LYS A 75 -25.80 11.50 -10.50
C LYS A 75 -24.88 10.83 -11.52
N PHE A 76 -23.60 10.61 -11.18
CA PHE A 76 -22.66 9.89 -12.03
C PHE A 76 -22.81 8.37 -11.88
N THR A 77 -22.25 7.62 -12.83
CA THR A 77 -22.40 6.16 -12.94
C THR A 77 -22.05 5.44 -11.64
N ASN A 78 -22.95 4.58 -11.15
CA ASN A 78 -22.73 3.73 -9.97
C ASN A 78 -21.80 2.53 -10.24
N LYS A 79 -20.92 2.63 -11.24
CA LYS A 79 -19.96 1.56 -11.51
C LYS A 79 -18.87 1.61 -10.43
N GLU A 80 -18.68 0.48 -9.77
CA GLU A 80 -17.61 0.31 -8.78
C GLU A 80 -16.44 -0.45 -9.39
N GLU A 81 -15.26 0.13 -9.32
CA GLU A 81 -14.01 -0.52 -9.71
C GLU A 81 -13.12 -0.78 -8.50
N GLY A 82 -12.26 -1.79 -8.58
CA GLY A 82 -11.32 -2.14 -7.53
C GLY A 82 -9.89 -1.82 -7.94
N HIS A 83 -9.09 -1.33 -7.00
CA HIS A 83 -7.66 -1.06 -7.20
C HIS A 83 -6.83 -1.54 -6.01
N ALA A 84 -5.58 -1.94 -6.27
CA ALA A 84 -4.63 -2.39 -5.27
C ALA A 84 -3.41 -1.46 -5.23
N MET A 85 -2.97 -1.11 -4.03
CA MET A 85 -1.87 -0.19 -3.78
C MET A 85 -1.01 -0.68 -2.59
N ALA A 86 0.10 0.02 -2.33
CA ALA A 86 1.07 -0.38 -1.31
C ALA A 86 1.08 0.60 -0.13
N ILE A 87 0.68 0.16 1.06
CA ILE A 87 0.94 0.91 2.29
C ILE A 87 2.42 0.76 2.62
N VAL A 88 3.13 1.89 2.66
CA VAL A 88 4.57 1.93 2.92
C VAL A 88 4.93 2.56 4.27
N ALA A 89 4.03 3.36 4.82
CA ALA A 89 4.21 4.00 6.11
C ALA A 89 2.85 4.37 6.73
N GLU A 90 2.89 4.90 7.94
CA GLU A 90 1.70 5.35 8.65
C GLU A 90 1.98 6.65 9.42
N SER A 91 0.98 7.53 9.51
CA SER A 91 0.94 8.62 10.49
C SER A 91 0.04 8.22 11.67
N LYS A 92 -0.27 9.13 12.59
CA LYS A 92 -1.27 8.86 13.64
C LYS A 92 -2.66 8.57 13.07
N THR A 93 -3.03 9.28 12.00
CA THR A 93 -4.41 9.30 11.48
C THR A 93 -4.55 8.68 10.09
N CYS A 94 -3.47 8.46 9.35
CA CYS A 94 -3.51 7.99 7.96
C CYS A 94 -2.54 6.84 7.66
N TRP A 95 -2.92 6.01 6.70
CA TRP A 95 -2.01 5.18 5.91
C TRP A 95 -1.35 6.02 4.82
N VAL A 96 -0.04 5.85 4.63
CA VAL A 96 0.70 6.42 3.50
C VAL A 96 0.80 5.35 2.42
N VAL A 97 0.13 5.60 1.30
CA VAL A 97 -0.12 4.61 0.27
C VAL A 97 0.57 5.01 -1.02
N LYS A 98 1.50 4.21 -1.52
CA LYS A 98 2.12 4.37 -2.82
C LYS A 98 1.24 3.77 -3.90
N ASN A 99 0.92 4.58 -4.90
CA ASN A 99 0.18 4.15 -6.09
C ASN A 99 1.14 3.95 -7.29
N SER A 100 0.63 3.39 -8.38
CA SER A 100 1.36 3.10 -9.62
C SER A 100 0.97 4.02 -10.79
N TRP A 101 0.30 5.15 -10.54
CA TRP A 101 -0.16 6.09 -11.57
C TRP A 101 0.84 7.23 -11.89
N GLY A 102 2.11 7.04 -11.54
CA GLY A 102 3.15 8.03 -11.75
C GLY A 102 3.28 9.05 -10.61
N SER A 103 4.31 9.88 -10.69
CA SER A 103 4.64 10.90 -9.68
C SER A 103 3.76 12.14 -9.74
N ASP A 104 3.10 12.39 -10.87
CA ASP A 104 2.34 13.61 -11.10
C ASP A 104 0.97 13.61 -10.40
N ILE A 105 0.61 12.46 -9.81
CA ILE A 105 -0.64 12.30 -9.05
C ILE A 105 -0.39 12.57 -7.58
N SER A 106 -1.22 13.45 -6.99
CA SER A 106 -1.24 13.72 -5.54
C SER A 106 0.15 14.14 -5.02
N HIS A 107 0.68 13.48 -3.99
CA HIS A 107 1.93 13.83 -3.33
C HIS A 107 3.09 13.03 -3.90
N GLY A 108 3.45 13.24 -5.17
CA GLY A 108 4.56 12.51 -5.78
C GLY A 108 4.25 11.04 -6.06
N GLY A 109 2.99 10.69 -6.31
CA GLY A 109 2.51 9.31 -6.47
C GLY A 109 2.05 8.64 -5.17
N TYR A 110 2.02 9.38 -4.07
CA TYR A 110 1.51 8.94 -2.78
C TYR A 110 0.11 9.50 -2.50
N VAL A 111 -0.70 8.66 -1.86
CA VAL A 111 -2.05 8.96 -1.40
C VAL A 111 -2.13 8.72 0.10
N TYR A 112 -2.88 9.56 0.80
CA TYR A 112 -3.15 9.39 2.23
C TYR A 112 -4.56 8.87 2.40
N ILE A 113 -4.72 7.78 3.16
CA ILE A 113 -6.02 7.16 3.44
C ILE A 113 -6.24 7.16 4.95
N GLN A 114 -7.33 7.77 5.40
CA GLN A 114 -7.67 7.85 6.83
C GLN A 114 -7.78 6.45 7.44
N LYS A 115 -7.18 6.25 8.62
CA LYS A 115 -7.38 5.03 9.43
C LYS A 115 -8.75 5.07 10.09
N SER A 116 -9.77 4.56 9.40
CA SER A 116 -11.13 4.53 9.90
C SER A 116 -11.82 3.23 9.51
N GLN A 117 -12.41 2.55 10.50
CA GLN A 117 -13.23 1.36 10.24
C GLN A 117 -14.49 1.68 9.41
N GLU A 118 -15.02 2.90 9.54
CA GLU A 118 -16.13 3.35 8.70
C GLU A 118 -15.66 3.52 7.25
N LEU A 119 -14.50 4.14 7.05
CA LEU A 119 -13.92 4.28 5.71
C LEU A 119 -13.61 2.92 5.09
N ASP A 120 -13.08 1.98 5.87
CA ASP A 120 -12.82 0.61 5.42
C ASP A 120 -14.08 -0.07 4.91
N LYS A 121 -15.21 0.10 5.61
CA LYS A 121 -16.50 -0.46 5.18
C LYS A 121 -17.00 0.20 3.91
N LEU A 122 -16.93 1.54 3.83
CA LEU A 122 -17.38 2.30 2.64
C LEU A 122 -16.58 1.91 1.39
N LEU A 123 -15.27 1.73 1.54
CA LEU A 123 -14.36 1.40 0.43
C LEU A 123 -14.12 -0.10 0.26
N LYS A 124 -14.83 -0.96 1.02
CA LYS A 124 -14.67 -2.43 1.01
C LYS A 124 -13.20 -2.85 1.12
N VAL A 125 -12.47 -2.20 2.03
CA VAL A 125 -11.02 -2.31 2.15
C VAL A 125 -10.61 -3.70 2.58
N LYS A 126 -9.52 -4.20 1.98
CA LYS A 126 -8.78 -5.37 2.48
C LYS A 126 -7.30 -5.07 2.54
N TYR A 127 -6.64 -5.65 3.54
CA TYR A 127 -5.21 -5.52 3.78
C TYR A 127 -4.53 -6.88 3.67
N PHE A 128 -3.39 -6.96 2.99
CA PHE A 128 -2.63 -8.19 2.82
C PHE A 128 -1.15 -7.98 3.19
N ASP A 129 -0.66 -8.73 4.19
CA ASP A 129 0.78 -8.86 4.43
C ASP A 129 1.35 -9.86 3.42
N VAL A 130 2.08 -9.37 2.43
CA VAL A 130 2.74 -10.19 1.41
C VAL A 130 4.19 -10.37 1.81
N HIS A 131 4.61 -11.62 2.02
CA HIS A 131 5.92 -11.96 2.53
C HIS A 131 6.47 -13.24 1.88
N TRP A 132 7.79 -13.40 1.89
CA TRP A 132 8.46 -14.63 1.48
C TRP A 132 9.47 -15.04 2.55
N PHE A 133 9.79 -16.34 2.60
CA PHE A 133 10.87 -16.84 3.44
C PHE A 133 12.11 -17.12 2.58
N ILE A 134 13.30 -16.84 3.12
CA ILE A 134 14.57 -17.13 2.43
C ILE A 134 14.64 -18.60 2.02
N LYS A 135 14.17 -19.52 2.86
CA LYS A 135 14.13 -20.96 2.56
C LYS A 135 13.30 -21.30 1.32
N ASP A 136 12.31 -20.47 1.01
CA ASP A 136 11.41 -20.68 -0.12
C ASP A 136 12.11 -20.23 -1.42
N LEU A 137 13.06 -19.27 -1.39
CA LEU A 137 13.74 -18.76 -2.60
C LEU A 137 14.55 -19.85 -3.37
N PRO A 138 14.76 -19.71 -4.70
CA PRO A 138 15.64 -20.59 -5.47
C PRO A 138 17.07 -20.60 -4.94
N ALA A 139 17.81 -21.69 -5.17
CA ALA A 139 19.18 -21.82 -4.67
C ALA A 139 20.09 -20.64 -5.05
N GLY A 140 20.03 -20.17 -6.30
CA GLY A 140 20.81 -19.02 -6.77
C GLY A 140 20.49 -17.73 -6.01
N GLU A 141 19.21 -17.42 -5.80
CA GLU A 141 18.78 -16.23 -5.04
C GLU A 141 19.09 -16.35 -3.55
N ARG A 142 18.97 -17.55 -2.96
CA ARG A 142 19.40 -17.79 -1.57
C ARG A 142 20.88 -17.52 -1.39
N GLU A 143 21.71 -18.02 -2.31
CA GLU A 143 23.14 -17.79 -2.26
C GLU A 143 23.49 -16.32 -2.53
N ALA A 144 22.79 -15.65 -3.45
CA ALA A 144 22.93 -14.20 -3.66
C ALA A 144 22.55 -13.42 -2.39
N PHE A 145 21.42 -13.74 -1.76
CA PHE A 145 21.00 -13.12 -0.51
C PHE A 145 22.00 -13.36 0.62
N LYS A 146 22.51 -14.60 0.78
CA LYS A 146 23.55 -14.93 1.76
C LYS A 146 24.86 -14.16 1.49
N LYS A 147 25.24 -14.00 0.22
CA LYS A 147 26.44 -13.28 -0.22
C LYS A 147 26.32 -11.77 -0.08
N ALA A 148 25.11 -11.21 -0.19
CA ALA A 148 24.85 -9.82 0.15
C ALA A 148 25.24 -9.64 1.62
N GLY A 149 26.42 -9.03 1.83
CA GLY A 149 27.07 -8.97 3.11
C GLY A 149 26.20 -8.21 4.12
N GLN A 150 26.41 -8.45 5.41
CA GLN A 150 25.68 -7.74 6.47
C GLN A 150 25.68 -6.23 6.26
N GLN A 151 26.80 -5.64 5.82
CA GLN A 151 26.88 -4.22 5.47
C GLN A 151 26.00 -3.78 4.29
N GLU A 152 25.84 -4.60 3.25
CA GLU A 152 24.94 -4.25 2.13
C GLU A 152 23.49 -4.27 2.57
N ARG A 153 23.11 -5.22 3.44
CA ARG A 153 21.77 -5.28 4.02
C ARG A 153 21.51 -4.10 4.94
N GLU A 154 22.45 -3.78 5.84
CA GLU A 154 22.36 -2.62 6.72
C GLU A 154 22.29 -1.30 5.96
N ARG A 155 23.03 -1.16 4.84
CA ARG A 155 22.93 0.00 3.94
C ARG A 155 21.56 0.10 3.26
N TYR A 156 21.05 -1.02 2.75
CA TYR A 156 19.72 -1.05 2.12
C TYR A 156 18.63 -0.73 3.16
N GLU A 157 18.69 -1.33 4.34
CA GLU A 157 17.80 -1.08 5.48
C GLU A 157 17.77 0.39 5.88
N THR A 158 18.97 0.97 6.04
CA THR A 158 19.12 2.39 6.37
C THR A 158 18.53 3.27 5.27
N SER A 159 18.83 2.99 4.00
CA SER A 159 18.30 3.76 2.87
C SER A 159 16.77 3.70 2.77
N VAL A 160 16.16 2.54 3.06
CA VAL A 160 14.69 2.39 3.05
C VAL A 160 14.08 3.15 4.23
N ARG A 161 14.69 3.07 5.42
CA ARG A 161 14.24 3.81 6.60
C ARG A 161 14.32 5.32 6.37
N ASP A 162 15.45 5.83 5.89
CA ASP A 162 15.65 7.26 5.65
C ASP A 162 14.67 7.78 4.58
N HIS A 163 14.41 6.99 3.53
CA HIS A 163 13.39 7.32 2.53
C HIS A 163 12.00 7.41 3.16
N HIS A 164 11.62 6.45 4.01
CA HIS A 164 10.35 6.46 4.73
C HIS A 164 10.23 7.67 5.68
N GLU A 165 11.25 7.96 6.48
CA GLU A 165 11.27 9.10 7.39
C GLU A 165 11.13 10.42 6.64
N LYS A 166 11.81 10.56 5.49
CA LYS A 166 11.65 11.74 4.63
C LYS A 166 10.20 11.90 4.13
N GLN A 167 9.57 10.82 3.66
CA GLN A 167 8.16 10.90 3.23
C GLN A 167 7.23 11.27 4.40
N LEU A 168 7.54 10.83 5.62
CA LEU A 168 6.79 11.19 6.81
C LEU A 168 7.03 12.64 7.25
N SER A 169 8.23 13.19 7.07
CA SER A 169 8.54 14.58 7.43
C SER A 169 7.80 15.63 6.57
N HIS A 170 7.34 15.25 5.38
CA HIS A 170 6.49 16.10 4.54
C HIS A 170 5.01 16.07 4.96
N LEU A 171 4.65 15.17 5.89
CA LEU A 171 3.33 15.16 6.54
C LEU A 171 3.35 16.11 7.73
N ASP A 172 3.37 17.43 7.48
CA ASP A 172 2.79 18.40 8.43
C ASP A 172 1.25 18.22 8.42
N LEU A 173 0.80 17.03 8.84
CA LEU A 173 -0.60 16.74 9.10
C LEU A 173 -0.80 16.78 10.62
N ASP A 174 -0.80 18.00 11.15
CA ASP A 174 -1.58 18.30 12.35
C ASP A 174 -3.07 18.16 11.96
N ILE A 175 -3.63 16.98 12.25
CA ILE A 175 -5.07 16.77 12.40
C ILE A 175 -5.28 16.12 13.77
#